data_AF-A0AAV1ZWD2-F1
#
_entry.id   AF-A0AAV1ZWD2-F1
#
_cell.length_a   1.000
_cell.length_b   1.000
_cell.length_c   1.000
_cell.angle_alpha   90.00
_cell.angle_beta   90.00
_cell.angle_gamma   90.00
#
_symmetry.space_group_name_H-M   'P 1'
#
loop_
_entity.id
_entity.type
_entity.pdbx_description
1 polymer ?
#
loop_
_entity_poly.entity_id
_entity_poly.type
_entity_poly.pdbx_seq_one_letter_code
_entity_poly.pdbx_strand_id
1 'polypeptide(L)'
;DDGNLNFEELDKCFRIVTCDLGDEAFEVTRQCYNILEEENFKFVVNMVKQSAEKAGMQLVADNLDGLHGEYCAFTDEQKTTMYEYNTKPLMDELGAICSNFKKRKQCKNFKSFLRCALDFMGKFVSEGKCQVTGFIE
;
A
#
# COMPACT_ATOMS: atom_id res chain seq x y z
N ASP A 1 7.15 -21.61 -13.83
CA ASP A 1 6.02 -21.92 -12.93
C ASP A 1 5.17 -20.68 -12.78
N ASP A 2 3.88 -20.81 -13.05
CA ASP A 2 2.92 -19.71 -13.25
C ASP A 2 2.79 -18.84 -11.98
N GLY A 3 3.72 -17.89 -11.86
CA GLY A 3 3.98 -17.03 -10.71
C GLY A 3 2.95 -15.94 -10.54
N ASN A 4 1.74 -16.33 -10.12
CA ASN A 4 0.80 -15.36 -9.57
C ASN A 4 1.26 -14.98 -8.16
N LEU A 5 1.48 -13.67 -7.98
CA LEU A 5 1.83 -13.07 -6.71
C LEU A 5 0.77 -13.42 -5.66
N ASN A 6 1.18 -14.00 -4.53
CA ASN A 6 0.26 -14.28 -3.43
C ASN A 6 -0.05 -12.96 -2.69
N PHE A 7 -1.25 -12.42 -2.94
CA PHE A 7 -1.69 -11.14 -2.38
C PHE A 7 -1.89 -11.16 -0.87
N GLU A 8 -2.20 -12.31 -0.26
CA GLU A 8 -2.30 -12.42 1.20
C GLU A 8 -0.92 -12.37 1.86
N GLU A 9 0.06 -13.03 1.25
CA GLU A 9 1.45 -12.99 1.72
C GLU A 9 2.07 -11.60 1.49
N LEU A 10 1.74 -10.95 0.37
CA LEU A 10 2.14 -9.57 0.12
C LEU A 10 1.61 -8.61 1.19
N ASP A 11 0.34 -8.72 1.55
CA ASP A 11 -0.28 -7.91 2.60
C ASP A 11 0.38 -8.15 3.98
N LYS A 12 0.61 -9.42 4.34
CA LYS A 12 1.39 -9.76 5.55
C LYS A 12 2.78 -9.14 5.53
N CYS A 13 3.49 -9.23 4.41
CA CYS A 13 4.82 -8.61 4.29
C CYS A 13 4.73 -7.08 4.44
N PHE A 14 3.76 -6.44 3.80
CA PHE A 14 3.54 -5.00 3.92
C PHE A 14 3.33 -4.56 5.37
N ARG A 15 2.56 -5.32 6.16
CA ARG A 15 2.35 -5.05 7.59
C ARG A 15 3.63 -5.16 8.39
N ILE A 16 4.42 -6.20 8.17
CA ILE A 16 5.69 -6.42 8.86
C ILE A 16 6.63 -5.24 8.59
N VAL A 17 6.77 -4.83 7.33
CA VAL A 17 7.63 -3.70 6.95
C VAL A 17 7.11 -2.39 7.52
N THR A 18 5.79 -2.21 7.52
CA THR A 18 5.18 -0.97 7.98
C THR A 18 5.21 -0.85 9.51
N CYS A 19 4.98 -1.92 10.26
CA CYS A 19 4.74 -1.84 11.70
C CYS A 19 5.79 -2.52 12.59
N ASP A 20 6.47 -3.56 12.11
CA ASP A 20 7.19 -4.49 12.99
C ASP A 20 8.72 -4.41 12.85
N LEU A 21 9.22 -3.94 11.71
CA LEU A 21 10.67 -3.82 11.45
C LEU A 21 11.29 -2.50 11.93
N GLY A 22 10.49 -1.61 12.51
CA GLY A 22 10.92 -0.32 13.07
C GLY A 22 10.98 0.83 12.04
N ASP A 23 11.32 2.02 12.53
CA ASP A 23 11.22 3.28 11.77
C ASP A 23 12.05 3.30 10.48
N GLU A 24 13.21 2.63 10.46
CA GLU A 24 14.07 2.55 9.26
C GLU A 24 13.38 1.79 8.12
N ALA A 25 12.59 0.76 8.44
CA ALA A 25 11.82 0.03 7.43
C ALA A 25 10.61 0.85 6.95
N PHE A 26 9.98 1.62 7.85
CA PHE A 26 8.88 2.50 7.49
C PHE A 26 9.34 3.70 6.62
N GLU A 27 10.56 4.21 6.81
CA GLU A 27 11.13 5.27 5.97
C GLU A 27 11.13 4.88 4.48
N VAL A 28 11.29 3.58 4.19
CA VAL A 28 11.20 3.05 2.83
C VAL A 28 9.78 3.19 2.26
N THR A 29 8.75 2.90 3.07
CA THR A 29 7.35 3.14 2.71
C THR A 29 7.12 4.64 2.45
N ARG A 30 7.64 5.51 3.31
CA ARG A 30 7.57 6.98 3.16
C ARG A 30 8.16 7.46 1.83
N GLN A 31 9.30 6.90 1.41
CA GLN A 31 9.92 7.25 0.13
C GLN A 31 9.01 6.98 -1.08
N CYS A 32 8.19 5.93 -1.05
CA CYS A 32 7.22 5.69 -2.12
C CYS A 32 6.10 6.72 -2.12
N TYR A 33 5.56 7.08 -0.95
CA TYR A 33 4.52 8.10 -0.86
C TYR A 33 5.00 9.48 -1.34
N ASN A 34 6.30 9.79 -1.23
CA ASN A 34 6.89 11.02 -1.78
C ASN A 34 6.85 11.11 -3.32
N ILE A 35 6.61 10.00 -4.01
CA ILE A 35 6.38 9.98 -5.48
C ILE A 35 5.01 10.56 -5.82
N LEU A 36 4.05 10.47 -4.90
CA LEU A 36 2.70 10.98 -5.11
C LEU A 36 2.69 12.51 -4.96
N GLU A 37 2.26 13.19 -6.02
CA GLU A 37 1.85 14.60 -5.91
C GLU A 37 0.70 14.74 -4.89
N GLU A 38 0.57 15.91 -4.26
CA GLU A 38 -0.37 16.16 -3.15
C GLU A 38 -1.80 15.69 -3.45
N GLU A 39 -2.31 15.96 -4.66
CA GLU A 39 -3.64 15.50 -5.10
C GLU A 39 -3.76 13.97 -5.07
N ASN A 40 -2.73 13.26 -5.54
CA ASN A 40 -2.71 11.79 -5.57
C ASN A 40 -2.51 11.21 -4.17
N PHE A 41 -1.71 11.87 -3.34
CA PHE A 41 -1.56 11.49 -1.94
C PHE A 41 -2.91 11.57 -1.22
N LYS A 42 -3.61 12.71 -1.30
CA LYS A 42 -4.95 12.88 -0.73
C LYS A 42 -5.94 11.84 -1.25
N PHE A 43 -5.85 11.52 -2.54
CA PHE A 43 -6.67 10.48 -3.14
C PHE A 43 -6.43 9.10 -2.49
N VAL A 44 -5.17 8.68 -2.32
CA VAL A 44 -4.81 7.43 -1.64
C VAL A 44 -5.27 7.43 -0.19
N VAL A 45 -5.03 8.52 0.55
CA VAL A 45 -5.47 8.66 1.94
C VAL A 45 -6.99 8.48 2.05
N ASN A 46 -7.75 9.14 1.18
CA ASN A 46 -9.21 9.04 1.20
C ASN A 46 -9.71 7.62 0.91
N MET A 47 -9.08 6.89 -0.01
CA MET A 47 -9.43 5.48 -0.24
C MET A 47 -9.15 4.62 0.99
N VAL A 48 -7.97 4.76 1.60
CA VAL A 48 -7.59 4.00 2.79
C VAL A 48 -8.57 4.28 3.95
N LYS A 49 -8.96 5.55 4.14
CA LYS A 49 -9.99 5.94 5.12
C LYS A 49 -11.34 5.28 4.82
N GLN A 50 -11.79 5.30 3.58
CA GLN A 50 -13.05 4.64 3.18
C GLN A 50 -13.01 3.12 3.39
N SER A 51 -11.86 2.49 3.15
CA SER A 51 -11.67 1.05 3.42
C SER A 51 -11.67 0.75 4.92
N ALA A 52 -11.06 1.62 5.74
CA ALA A 52 -11.17 1.54 7.19
C ALA A 52 -12.63 1.65 7.66
N GLU A 53 -13.38 2.63 7.16
CA GLU A 53 -14.80 2.83 7.49
C GLU A 53 -15.66 1.62 7.13
N LYS A 54 -15.47 1.04 5.93
CA LYS A 54 -16.17 -0.19 5.51
C LYS A 54 -15.83 -1.39 6.38
N ALA A 55 -14.63 -1.43 6.92
CA ALA A 55 -14.17 -2.45 7.86
C ALA A 55 -14.55 -2.15 9.32
N GLY A 56 -15.34 -1.10 9.59
CA GLY A 56 -15.80 -0.75 10.93
C GLY A 56 -14.76 0.00 11.79
N MET A 57 -13.73 0.55 11.17
CA MET A 57 -12.68 1.34 11.80
C MET A 57 -12.75 2.81 11.37
N GLN A 58 -12.02 3.66 12.07
CA GLN A 58 -11.87 5.06 11.71
C GLN A 58 -10.40 5.46 11.75
N LEU A 59 -9.93 6.03 10.64
CA LEU A 59 -8.64 6.70 10.55
C LEU A 59 -8.88 8.22 10.52
N VAL A 60 -8.21 8.97 11.38
CA VAL A 60 -8.43 10.41 11.56
C VAL A 60 -7.31 11.21 10.91
N ALA A 61 -6.06 10.75 11.01
CA ALA A 61 -4.90 11.45 10.47
C ALA A 61 -4.99 11.71 8.95
N ASP A 62 -4.49 12.87 8.52
CA ASP A 62 -4.42 13.27 7.10
C ASP A 62 -2.99 13.26 6.54
N ASN A 63 -2.00 12.91 7.37
CA ASN A 63 -0.60 12.80 7.00
C ASN A 63 -0.12 11.37 7.19
N LEU A 64 0.96 11.01 6.51
CA LEU A 64 1.44 9.64 6.45
C LEU A 64 1.85 9.10 7.82
N ASP A 65 2.50 9.91 8.65
CA ASP A 65 3.02 9.48 9.95
C ASP A 65 1.89 9.23 10.96
N GLY A 66 0.86 10.08 10.95
CA GLY A 66 -0.33 9.87 11.75
C GLY A 66 -1.11 8.63 11.28
N LEU A 67 -1.25 8.45 9.96
CA LEU A 67 -1.91 7.27 9.39
C LEU A 67 -1.15 5.98 9.73
N HIS A 68 0.17 6.02 9.72
CA HIS A 68 1.03 4.91 10.13
C HIS A 68 0.82 4.54 11.60
N GLY A 69 0.85 5.53 12.50
CA GLY A 69 0.60 5.30 13.92
C GLY A 69 -0.79 4.70 14.19
N GLU A 70 -1.83 5.23 13.54
CA GLU A 70 -3.19 4.70 13.67
C GLU A 70 -3.31 3.28 13.10
N TYR A 71 -2.76 3.04 11.89
CA TYR A 71 -2.79 1.74 11.24
C TYR A 71 -2.05 0.68 12.06
N CYS A 72 -0.88 1.00 12.61
CA CYS A 72 -0.09 0.03 13.38
C CYS A 72 -0.70 -0.28 14.76
N ALA A 73 -1.56 0.60 15.29
CA ALA A 73 -2.34 0.35 16.50
C ALA A 73 -3.52 -0.64 16.29
N PHE A 74 -3.91 -0.90 15.04
CA PHE A 74 -4.94 -1.89 14.73
C PHE A 74 -4.44 -3.33 14.92
N THR A 75 -5.38 -4.24 15.19
CA THR A 75 -5.12 -5.68 15.23
C THR A 75 -4.85 -6.22 13.82
N ASP A 76 -4.26 -7.41 13.73
CA ASP A 76 -4.01 -8.05 12.42
C ASP A 76 -5.30 -8.35 11.66
N GLU A 77 -6.37 -8.74 12.36
CA GLU A 77 -7.70 -8.96 11.76
C GLU A 77 -8.25 -7.68 11.14
N GLN A 78 -8.13 -6.56 11.87
CA GLN A 78 -8.50 -5.23 11.40
C GLN A 78 -7.71 -4.83 10.15
N LYS A 79 -6.38 -5.00 10.16
CA LYS A 79 -5.51 -4.73 9.00
C LYS A 79 -5.88 -5.59 7.78
N THR A 80 -6.19 -6.87 7.97
CA THR A 80 -6.67 -7.77 6.90
C THR A 80 -7.97 -7.28 6.31
N THR A 81 -8.92 -6.94 7.17
CA THR A 81 -10.24 -6.50 6.73
C THR A 81 -10.13 -5.21 5.91
N MET A 82 -9.30 -4.26 6.33
CA MET A 82 -9.01 -3.05 5.54
C MET A 82 -8.43 -3.38 4.15
N TYR A 83 -7.46 -4.29 4.08
CA TYR A 83 -6.81 -4.66 2.83
C TYR A 83 -7.80 -5.27 1.83
N GLU A 84 -8.68 -6.16 2.29
CA GLU A 84 -9.73 -6.77 1.49
C GLU A 84 -10.70 -5.72 0.90
N TYR A 85 -11.04 -4.69 1.69
CA TYR A 85 -11.87 -3.57 1.23
C TYR A 85 -11.13 -2.51 0.41
N ASN A 86 -9.79 -2.53 0.35
CA ASN A 86 -8.99 -1.53 -0.36
C ASN A 86 -8.48 -2.01 -1.71
N THR A 87 -8.06 -3.27 -1.81
CA THR A 87 -7.28 -3.77 -2.96
C THR A 87 -8.04 -3.66 -4.28
N LYS A 88 -9.29 -4.14 -4.32
CA LYS A 88 -10.10 -4.08 -5.55
C LYS A 88 -10.47 -2.63 -5.93
N PRO A 89 -11.00 -1.79 -5.02
CA PRO A 89 -11.26 -0.37 -5.33
C PRO A 89 -10.04 0.40 -5.82
N LEU A 90 -8.86 0.18 -5.20
CA LEU A 90 -7.62 0.81 -5.62
C LEU A 90 -7.26 0.44 -7.08
N MET A 91 -7.38 -0.85 -7.43
CA MET A 91 -7.10 -1.32 -8.79
C MET A 91 -8.14 -0.85 -9.81
N ASP A 92 -9.42 -0.83 -9.44
CA ASP A 92 -10.51 -0.35 -10.29
C ASP A 92 -10.33 1.16 -10.58
N GLU A 93 -9.99 1.98 -9.58
CA GLU A 93 -9.68 3.40 -9.81
C GLU A 93 -8.41 3.57 -10.65
N LEU A 94 -7.32 2.84 -10.34
CA LEU A 94 -6.11 2.93 -11.14
C LEU A 94 -6.40 2.64 -12.62
N GLY A 95 -7.26 1.64 -12.88
CA GLY A 95 -7.79 1.33 -14.20
C GLY A 95 -8.52 2.54 -14.82
N ALA A 96 -9.40 3.20 -14.08
CA ALA A 96 -10.13 4.38 -14.53
C ALA A 96 -9.21 5.58 -14.83
N ILE A 97 -8.25 5.87 -13.94
CA ILE A 97 -7.25 6.92 -14.10
C ILE A 97 -6.40 6.65 -15.35
N CYS A 98 -5.90 5.43 -15.50
CA CYS A 98 -5.02 5.06 -16.60
C CYS A 98 -5.73 4.93 -17.95
N SER A 99 -7.04 4.68 -17.95
CA SER A 99 -7.86 4.68 -19.17
C SER A 99 -8.24 6.10 -19.64
N ASN A 100 -8.09 7.11 -18.78
CA ASN A 100 -8.40 8.49 -19.12
C ASN A 100 -7.19 9.22 -19.71
N PHE A 101 -7.26 9.58 -21.00
CA PHE A 101 -6.21 10.30 -21.71
C PHE A 101 -5.80 11.65 -21.07
N LYS A 102 -6.72 12.32 -20.35
CA LYS A 102 -6.42 13.58 -19.63
C LYS A 102 -5.65 13.35 -18.33
N LYS A 103 -5.65 12.12 -17.79
CA LYS A 103 -5.01 11.73 -16.52
C LYS A 103 -3.69 10.98 -16.72
N ARG A 104 -3.04 11.08 -17.90
CA ARG A 104 -1.77 10.37 -18.19
C ARG A 104 -0.67 10.62 -17.15
N LYS A 105 -0.51 11.87 -16.68
CA LYS A 105 0.46 12.22 -15.64
C LYS A 105 0.14 11.51 -14.31
N GLN A 106 -1.13 11.57 -13.90
CA GLN A 106 -1.62 10.89 -12.70
C GLN A 106 -1.39 9.37 -12.78
N CYS A 107 -1.75 8.74 -13.90
CA CYS A 107 -1.47 7.32 -14.16
C CYS A 107 0.03 6.98 -14.04
N LYS A 108 0.92 7.82 -14.60
CA LYS A 108 2.37 7.62 -14.49
C LYS A 108 2.84 7.66 -13.03
N ASN A 109 2.40 8.66 -12.26
CA ASN A 109 2.77 8.80 -10.85
C ASN A 109 2.29 7.61 -10.02
N PHE A 110 1.05 7.15 -10.22
CA PHE A 110 0.53 5.95 -9.55
C PHE A 110 1.28 4.68 -9.91
N LYS A 111 1.62 4.47 -11.18
CA LYS A 111 2.44 3.32 -11.61
C LYS A 111 3.83 3.36 -10.98
N SER A 112 4.45 4.55 -10.88
CA SER A 112 5.73 4.72 -10.20
C SER A 112 5.64 4.46 -8.71
N PHE A 113 4.57 4.91 -8.04
CA PHE A 113 4.28 4.61 -6.64
C PHE A 113 4.15 3.10 -6.39
N LEU A 114 3.33 2.40 -7.19
CA LEU A 114 3.14 0.94 -7.05
C LEU A 114 4.42 0.16 -7.33
N ARG A 115 5.17 0.58 -8.35
CA ARG A 115 6.47 -0.03 -8.65
C ARG A 115 7.44 0.15 -7.49
N CYS A 116 7.53 1.35 -6.92
CA CYS A 116 8.36 1.61 -5.75
C CYS A 116 8.00 0.68 -4.59
N ALA A 117 6.71 0.55 -4.27
CA ALA A 117 6.25 -0.34 -3.21
C ALA A 117 6.63 -1.81 -3.48
N LEU A 118 6.42 -2.30 -4.71
CA LEU A 118 6.78 -3.67 -5.09
C LEU A 118 8.29 -3.90 -5.08
N ASP A 119 9.10 -2.98 -5.62
CA ASP A 119 10.56 -3.09 -5.66
C ASP A 119 11.12 -3.19 -4.23
N PHE A 120 10.59 -2.41 -3.28
CA PHE A 120 10.99 -2.51 -1.88
C PHE A 120 10.49 -3.79 -1.21
N MET A 121 9.25 -4.23 -1.47
CA MET A 121 8.78 -5.52 -0.99
C MET A 121 9.67 -6.67 -1.47
N GLY A 122 10.09 -6.66 -2.73
CA GLY A 122 11.05 -7.63 -3.25
C GLY A 122 12.38 -7.62 -2.52
N LYS A 123 12.89 -6.43 -2.13
CA LYS A 123 14.09 -6.31 -1.31
C LYS A 123 13.91 -6.91 0.10
N PHE A 124 12.79 -6.63 0.77
CA PHE A 124 12.54 -7.22 2.10
C PHE A 124 12.34 -8.74 2.03
N VAL A 125 11.75 -9.25 0.95
CA VAL A 125 11.65 -10.69 0.68
C VAL A 125 13.05 -11.31 0.48
N SER A 126 13.91 -10.71 -0.35
CA SER A 126 15.26 -11.24 -0.61
C SER A 126 16.20 -11.16 0.60
N GLU A 127 15.97 -10.20 1.50
CA GLU A 127 16.66 -10.12 2.80
C GLU A 127 16.10 -11.10 3.84
N GLY A 128 15.08 -11.90 3.50
CA GLY A 128 14.45 -12.86 4.40
C GLY A 128 13.64 -12.24 5.53
N LYS A 129 13.21 -10.98 5.38
CA LYS A 129 12.43 -10.25 6.41
C LYS A 129 10.94 -10.60 6.37
N CYS A 130 10.47 -11.07 5.23
CA CYS A 130 9.13 -11.60 5.02
C CYS A 130 9.15 -12.63 3.89
N GLN A 131 8.05 -13.34 3.66
CA GLN A 131 7.92 -14.31 2.57
C GLN A 131 6.72 -13.96 1.69
N VAL A 132 6.93 -13.93 0.37
CA VAL A 132 5.86 -13.76 -0.62
C VAL A 132 6.11 -14.67 -1.83
N THR A 133 5.22 -15.63 -2.04
CA THR A 133 5.25 -16.53 -3.19
C THR A 133 4.94 -15.75 -4.46
N GLY A 134 5.74 -16.00 -5.51
CA GLY A 134 5.59 -15.29 -6.79
C GLY A 134 6.34 -13.96 -6.87
N PHE A 135 7.00 -13.51 -5.80
CA PHE A 135 8.12 -12.57 -5.94
C PHE A 135 9.30 -13.34 -6.55
N ILE A 136 9.62 -13.05 -7.80
CA ILE A 136 10.74 -13.68 -8.51
C ILE A 136 12.04 -12.99 -8.03
N GLU A 137 13.05 -13.79 -7.68
CA GLU A 137 14.45 -13.36 -7.48
C GLU A 137 15.09 -12.82 -8.77
#